data_AF-A0A0R3DBM3-F1
#
_entry.id   AF-A0A0R3DBM3-F1
#
_cell.length_a   1.000
_cell.length_b   1.000
_cell.length_c   1.000
_cell.angle_alpha   90.00
_cell.angle_beta   90.00
_cell.angle_gamma   90.00
#
_symmetry.space_group_name_H-M   'P 1'
#
loop_
_entity.id
_entity.type
_entity.pdbx_description
1 polymer ?
#
loop_
_entity_poly.entity_id
_entity_poly.type
_entity_poly.pdbx_seq_one_letter_code
_entity_poly.pdbx_strand_id
1 'polypeptide(L)'
;MIGEEVLTGKRVGGKIVPMDKEGWAAKFKTYAIQAGINQAKKNCHGVRKARAEDAAYSGMTESQMMACFGWTDPKMAAHYIAQANRALLAQSGMAKLFQQDQKANIGRRPPENERVTILSNKLKFA
;
A
#
# COMPACT_ATOMS: atom_id res chain seq x y z
N MET A 1 -9.50 23.94 -19.41
CA MET A 1 -9.78 22.73 -20.21
C MET A 1 -8.46 22.21 -20.72
N ILE A 2 -8.08 20.97 -20.42
CA ILE A 2 -6.85 20.35 -20.93
C ILE A 2 -7.07 20.21 -22.43
N GLY A 3 -6.58 21.20 -23.17
CA GLY A 3 -6.97 21.46 -24.54
C GLY A 3 -6.60 20.28 -25.42
N GLU A 4 -7.58 19.75 -26.14
CA GLU A 4 -7.47 18.93 -27.37
C GLU A 4 -6.40 17.83 -27.47
N GLU A 5 -5.72 17.48 -26.39
CA GLU A 5 -4.66 16.50 -26.40
C GLU A 5 -5.21 15.15 -26.02
N VAL A 6 -5.14 14.21 -26.95
CA VAL A 6 -5.49 12.82 -26.73
C VAL A 6 -4.59 12.25 -25.63
N LEU A 7 -5.16 11.47 -24.71
CA LEU A 7 -4.43 10.91 -23.56
C LEU A 7 -3.16 10.14 -23.98
N THR A 8 -3.18 9.54 -25.16
CA THR A 8 -2.17 8.61 -25.68
C THR A 8 -1.15 9.23 -26.65
N GLY A 9 -1.20 10.54 -26.92
CA GLY A 9 -0.31 11.14 -27.90
C GLY A 9 -0.21 12.65 -27.85
N LYS A 10 0.63 13.20 -28.72
CA LYS A 10 0.80 14.64 -28.93
C LYS A 10 0.14 15.03 -30.24
N ARG A 11 -0.59 16.15 -30.26
CA ARG A 11 -1.14 16.69 -31.52
C ARG A 11 -0.07 17.53 -32.21
N VAL A 12 0.33 17.15 -33.42
CA VAL A 12 1.31 17.85 -34.25
C VAL A 12 0.73 18.01 -35.65
N GLY A 13 0.50 19.26 -36.09
CA GLY A 13 -0.05 19.56 -37.42
C GLY A 13 -1.41 18.89 -37.70
N GLY A 14 -2.28 18.80 -36.69
CA GLY A 14 -3.59 18.16 -36.80
C GLY A 14 -3.58 16.62 -36.69
N LYS A 15 -2.41 15.97 -36.67
CA LYS A 15 -2.26 14.52 -36.47
C LYS A 15 -1.89 14.18 -35.03
N ILE A 16 -2.26 12.99 -34.58
CA ILE A 16 -1.85 12.45 -33.27
C ILE A 16 -0.63 11.58 -33.52
N VAL A 17 0.49 11.93 -32.88
CA VAL A 17 1.73 11.15 -32.93
C VAL A 17 2.00 10.50 -31.58
N PRO A 18 2.68 9.33 -31.55
CA PRO A 18 3.10 8.70 -30.31
C PRO A 18 3.95 9.65 -29.47
N MET A 19 3.76 9.59 -28.15
CA MET A 19 4.56 10.34 -27.20
C MET A 19 5.76 9.50 -26.75
N ASP A 20 6.86 10.15 -26.43
CA ASP A 20 7.97 9.51 -25.74
C ASP A 20 7.62 9.22 -24.27
N LYS A 21 8.48 8.45 -23.61
CA LYS A 21 8.30 8.04 -22.21
C LYS A 21 8.23 9.24 -21.28
N GLU A 22 9.10 10.22 -21.49
CA GLU A 22 9.26 11.41 -20.67
C GLU A 22 8.04 12.33 -20.80
N GLY A 23 7.58 12.59 -22.03
CA GLY A 23 6.37 13.36 -22.29
C GLY A 23 5.15 12.72 -21.63
N TRP A 24 5.02 11.39 -21.72
CA TRP A 24 3.87 10.70 -21.14
C TRP A 24 3.90 10.75 -19.61
N ALA A 25 5.08 10.59 -19.01
CA ALA A 25 5.24 10.69 -17.56
C ALA A 25 4.90 12.09 -17.03
N ALA A 26 5.31 13.15 -17.74
CA ALA A 26 4.97 14.53 -17.40
C ALA A 26 3.46 14.77 -17.49
N LYS A 27 2.84 14.34 -18.59
CA LYS A 27 1.40 14.46 -18.81
C LYS A 27 0.58 13.72 -17.75
N PHE A 28 0.97 12.48 -17.42
CA PHE A 28 0.35 11.73 -16.32
C PHE A 28 0.45 12.49 -14.99
N LYS A 29 1.60 13.10 -14.68
CA LYS A 29 1.77 13.84 -13.43
C LYS A 29 0.86 15.06 -13.37
N THR A 30 0.64 15.77 -14.48
CA THR A 30 -0.33 16.87 -14.56
C THR A 30 -1.74 16.41 -14.18
N TYR A 31 -2.21 15.29 -14.76
CA TYR A 31 -3.52 14.73 -14.40
C TYR A 31 -3.58 14.28 -12.94
N ALA A 32 -2.51 13.66 -12.43
CA ALA A 32 -2.46 13.25 -11.03
C ALA A 32 -2.58 14.46 -10.08
N ILE A 33 -1.93 15.59 -10.40
CA ILE A 33 -2.02 16.82 -9.61
C ILE A 33 -3.42 17.42 -9.66
N GLN A 34 -4.06 17.41 -10.82
CA GLN A 34 -5.45 17.88 -10.96
C GLN A 34 -6.44 17.01 -10.17
N ALA A 35 -6.14 15.72 -10.02
CA ALA A 35 -6.89 14.80 -9.16
C ALA A 35 -6.53 14.94 -7.66
N GLY A 36 -5.67 15.89 -7.28
CA GLY A 36 -5.23 16.12 -5.89
C GLY A 36 -4.11 15.19 -5.40
N ILE A 37 -3.51 14.39 -6.28
CA ILE A 37 -2.43 13.45 -5.95
C ILE A 37 -1.07 14.14 -6.15
N ASN A 38 -0.75 14.99 -5.18
CA ASN A 38 0.38 15.93 -5.28
C ASN A 38 1.66 15.40 -4.61
N GLN A 39 1.61 14.22 -3.98
CA GLN A 39 2.74 13.73 -3.19
C GLN A 39 3.92 13.31 -4.07
N ALA A 40 5.11 13.37 -3.48
CA ALA A 40 6.33 12.84 -4.07
C ALA A 40 6.18 11.33 -4.37
N LYS A 41 6.84 10.85 -5.42
CA LYS A 41 6.83 9.43 -5.87
C LYS A 41 5.46 8.87 -6.31
N LYS A 42 4.39 9.66 -6.28
CA LYS A 42 3.11 9.33 -6.93
C LYS A 42 3.20 9.69 -8.42
N ASN A 43 3.74 8.74 -9.19
CA ASN A 43 4.00 8.80 -10.63
C ASN A 43 3.56 7.47 -11.30
N CYS A 44 3.76 7.35 -12.61
CA CYS A 44 3.34 6.16 -13.37
C CYS A 44 3.97 4.87 -12.83
N HIS A 45 5.25 4.90 -12.47
CA HIS A 45 5.92 3.74 -11.90
C HIS A 45 5.34 3.37 -10.53
N GLY A 46 4.96 4.38 -9.72
CA GLY A 46 4.24 4.20 -8.46
C GLY A 46 2.89 3.48 -8.62
N VAL A 47 2.12 3.79 -9.68
CA VAL A 47 0.86 3.09 -9.99
C VAL A 47 1.12 1.61 -10.24
N ARG A 48 2.17 1.29 -11.01
CA ARG A 48 2.55 -0.09 -11.29
C ARG A 48 2.96 -0.83 -10.01
N LYS A 49 3.71 -0.18 -9.11
CA LYS A 49 4.08 -0.77 -7.81
C LYS A 49 2.85 -1.03 -6.94
N ALA A 50 1.92 -0.08 -6.85
CA ALA A 50 0.69 -0.25 -6.09
C ALA A 50 -0.13 -1.45 -6.60
N ARG A 51 -0.25 -1.60 -7.93
CA ARG A 51 -0.96 -2.74 -8.50
C ARG A 51 -0.27 -4.09 -8.22
N ALA A 52 1.06 -4.12 -8.18
CA ALA A 52 1.82 -5.30 -7.80
C ALA A 52 1.62 -5.67 -6.33
N GLU A 53 1.55 -4.67 -5.45
CA GLU A 53 1.24 -4.86 -4.03
C GLU A 53 -0.18 -5.44 -3.85
N ASP A 54 -1.20 -4.85 -4.48
CA ASP A 54 -2.58 -5.36 -4.44
C ASP A 54 -2.69 -6.82 -4.93
N ALA A 55 -1.98 -7.15 -6.02
CA ALA A 55 -1.93 -8.50 -6.58
C ALA A 55 -1.30 -9.51 -5.62
N ALA A 56 -0.23 -9.11 -4.91
CA ALA A 56 0.39 -9.94 -3.90
C ALA A 56 -0.56 -10.17 -2.71
N TYR A 57 -1.27 -9.14 -2.26
CA TYR A 57 -2.27 -9.27 -1.19
C TYR A 57 -3.48 -10.11 -1.59
N SER A 58 -3.83 -10.18 -2.88
CA SER A 58 -4.87 -11.08 -3.37
C SER A 58 -4.43 -12.55 -3.47
N GLY A 59 -3.22 -12.88 -3.03
CA GLY A 59 -2.72 -14.26 -3.00
C GLY A 59 -2.27 -14.79 -4.36
N MET A 60 -1.88 -13.92 -5.30
CA MET A 60 -1.29 -14.39 -6.56
C MET A 60 0.02 -15.15 -6.30
N THR A 61 0.19 -16.26 -7.02
CA THR A 61 1.45 -17.00 -7.10
C THR A 61 2.52 -16.20 -7.84
N GLU A 62 3.79 -16.56 -7.65
CA GLU A 62 4.90 -15.92 -8.37
C GLU A 62 4.70 -15.98 -9.89
N SER A 63 4.31 -17.13 -10.43
CA SER A 63 4.07 -17.30 -11.87
C SER A 63 2.92 -16.43 -12.39
N GLN A 64 1.85 -16.27 -11.61
CA GLN A 64 0.75 -15.36 -11.97
C GLN A 64 1.21 -13.90 -12.00
N MET A 65 1.98 -13.47 -11.00
CA MET A 65 2.55 -12.11 -10.99
C MET A 65 3.52 -11.91 -12.16
N MET A 66 4.40 -12.87 -12.42
CA MET A 66 5.33 -12.80 -13.55
C MET A 66 4.59 -12.64 -14.88
N ALA A 67 3.52 -13.41 -15.10
CA ALA A 67 2.69 -13.29 -16.30
C ALA A 67 1.97 -11.92 -16.39
N CYS A 68 1.35 -11.46 -15.30
CA CYS A 68 0.59 -10.21 -15.29
C CYS A 68 1.48 -8.96 -15.44
N PHE A 69 2.68 -8.98 -14.88
CA PHE A 69 3.61 -7.85 -14.93
C PHE A 69 4.68 -8.01 -16.01
N GLY A 70 4.77 -9.14 -16.70
CA GLY A 70 5.84 -9.38 -17.69
C GLY A 70 7.23 -9.39 -17.05
N TRP A 71 7.34 -9.89 -15.82
CA TRP A 71 8.64 -10.09 -15.18
C TRP A 71 9.23 -11.41 -15.61
N THR A 72 10.48 -11.37 -16.07
CA THR A 72 11.27 -12.57 -16.38
C THR A 72 12.05 -13.09 -15.18
N ASP A 73 12.40 -12.21 -14.24
CA ASP A 73 13.07 -12.57 -12.99
C ASP A 73 12.02 -12.76 -11.86
N PRO A 74 11.95 -13.96 -11.24
CA PRO A 74 11.03 -14.23 -10.14
C PRO A 74 11.29 -13.37 -8.89
N LYS A 75 12.48 -12.80 -8.73
CA LYS A 75 12.82 -11.97 -7.56
C LYS A 75 11.85 -10.81 -7.35
N MET A 76 11.34 -10.22 -8.43
CA MET A 76 10.37 -9.13 -8.32
C MET A 76 9.02 -9.62 -7.78
N ALA A 77 8.53 -10.78 -8.23
CA ALA A 77 7.32 -11.37 -7.69
C ALA A 77 7.49 -11.78 -6.22
N ALA A 78 8.60 -12.47 -5.92
CA ALA A 78 8.96 -12.88 -4.58
C ALA A 78 9.03 -11.69 -3.60
N HIS A 79 9.58 -10.55 -4.04
CA HIS A 79 9.66 -9.33 -3.21
C HIS A 79 8.28 -8.86 -2.72
N TYR A 80 7.32 -8.72 -3.63
CA TYR A 80 5.96 -8.26 -3.28
C TYR A 80 5.20 -9.30 -2.47
N ILE A 81 5.30 -10.59 -2.83
CA ILE A 81 4.66 -11.68 -2.10
C ILE A 81 5.22 -11.80 -0.68
N ALA A 82 6.53 -11.72 -0.50
CA ALA A 82 7.15 -11.76 0.81
C ALA A 82 6.70 -10.59 1.70
N GLN A 83 6.55 -9.40 1.12
CA GLN A 83 6.04 -8.22 1.83
C GLN A 83 4.59 -8.43 2.28
N ALA A 84 3.71 -8.87 1.39
CA ALA A 84 2.31 -9.14 1.70
C ALA A 84 2.16 -10.25 2.75
N ASN A 85 2.88 -11.36 2.58
CA ASN A 85 2.89 -12.47 3.52
C ASN A 85 3.37 -12.06 4.91
N ARG A 86 4.42 -11.22 5.00
CA ARG A 86 4.90 -10.69 6.28
C ARG A 86 3.81 -9.91 7.02
N ALA A 87 3.07 -9.06 6.30
CA ALA A 87 1.98 -8.28 6.89
C ALA A 87 0.82 -9.18 7.37
N LEU A 88 0.39 -10.14 6.55
CA LEU A 88 -0.68 -11.07 6.88
C LEU A 88 -0.30 -11.99 8.05
N LEU A 89 0.93 -12.50 8.07
CA LEU A 89 1.45 -13.34 9.15
C LEU A 89 1.53 -12.56 10.47
N ALA A 90 1.95 -11.29 10.44
CA ALA A 90 1.99 -10.46 11.64
C ALA A 90 0.58 -10.25 12.22
N GLN A 91 -0.41 -9.95 11.37
CA GLN A 91 -1.81 -9.80 11.80
C GLN A 91 -2.37 -11.10 12.38
N SER A 92 -2.15 -12.23 11.69
CA SER A 92 -2.58 -13.56 12.15
C SER A 92 -1.91 -13.97 13.46
N GLY A 93 -0.61 -13.71 13.60
CA GLY A 93 0.15 -13.96 14.82
C GLY A 93 -0.39 -13.19 16.01
N MET A 94 -0.67 -11.89 15.84
CA MET A 94 -1.25 -11.10 16.93
C MET A 94 -2.66 -11.52 17.31
N ALA A 95 -3.48 -11.91 16.34
CA ALA A 95 -4.81 -12.45 16.61
C ALA A 95 -4.75 -13.71 17.49
N LYS A 96 -3.77 -14.59 17.25
CA LYS A 96 -3.56 -15.80 18.07
C LYS A 96 -3.15 -15.47 19.50
N LEU A 97 -2.23 -14.52 19.68
CA LEU A 97 -1.82 -14.06 21.02
C LEU A 97 -3.02 -13.51 21.80
N PHE A 98 -3.81 -12.64 21.17
CA PHE A 98 -5.01 -12.08 21.79
C PHE A 98 -6.02 -13.17 22.21
N GLN A 99 -6.22 -14.19 21.38
CA GLN A 99 -7.08 -15.33 21.73
C GLN A 99 -6.53 -16.15 22.90
N GLN A 100 -5.20 -16.31 23.00
CA GLN A 100 -4.56 -16.98 24.14
C GLN A 100 -4.75 -16.19 25.42
N ASP A 101 -4.55 -14.88 25.40
CA ASP A 101 -4.73 -14.00 26.56
C ASP A 101 -6.17 -14.03 27.09
N GLN A 102 -7.15 -14.09 26.19
CA GLN A 102 -8.55 -14.26 26.57
C GLN A 102 -8.81 -15.62 27.26
N LYS A 103 -8.30 -16.71 26.69
CA LYS A 103 -8.49 -18.07 27.23
C LYS A 103 -7.82 -18.28 28.57
N ALA A 104 -6.63 -17.73 28.75
CA ALA A 104 -5.85 -17.90 29.98
C ALA A 104 -6.32 -17.01 31.15
N ASN A 105 -7.42 -16.25 31.00
CA ASN A 105 -7.95 -15.33 32.02
C ASN A 105 -6.92 -14.28 32.51
N ILE A 106 -5.81 -14.09 31.77
CA ILE A 106 -4.81 -13.04 32.02
C ILE A 106 -5.36 -11.63 31.72
N GLY A 107 -6.61 -11.56 31.25
CA GLY A 107 -7.35 -10.35 30.95
C GLY A 107 -8.65 -10.19 31.74
N ARG A 108 -8.78 -10.71 32.97
CA ARG A 108 -9.74 -10.03 33.87
C ARG A 108 -9.21 -8.62 34.04
N ARG A 109 -9.83 -7.66 33.36
CA ARG A 109 -9.70 -6.25 33.70
C ARG A 109 -9.93 -6.19 35.21
N PRO A 110 -8.94 -5.78 36.02
CA PRO A 110 -9.12 -5.72 37.45
C PRO A 110 -10.41 -4.92 37.72
N PRO A 111 -11.22 -5.33 38.71
CA PRO A 111 -12.38 -4.54 39.10
C PRO A 111 -11.91 -3.10 39.39
N GLU A 112 -12.79 -2.11 39.18
CA GLU A 112 -12.43 -0.67 39.19
C GLU A 112 -11.56 -0.28 40.40
N ASN A 113 -11.81 -0.91 41.54
CA ASN A 113 -11.11 -0.74 42.83
C ASN A 113 -9.65 -1.23 42.84
N GLU A 114 -9.23 -2.08 41.91
CA GLU A 114 -7.87 -2.64 41.79
C GLU A 114 -7.08 -2.04 40.63
N ARG A 115 -7.69 -1.14 39.84
CA ARG A 115 -7.03 -0.48 38.71
C ARG A 115 -6.13 0.64 39.22
N VAL A 116 -4.82 0.43 39.19
CA VAL A 116 -3.87 1.53 39.37
C VAL A 116 -3.78 2.30 38.06
N THR A 117 -4.34 3.50 38.03
CA THR A 117 -4.18 4.47 36.94
C THR A 117 -2.95 5.35 37.21
N ILE A 118 -2.40 5.96 36.15
CA ILE A 118 -1.26 6.90 36.27
C ILE A 118 -1.59 8.05 37.25
N LEU A 119 -2.87 8.38 37.42
CA LEU A 119 -3.38 9.36 38.39
C LEU A 119 -3.36 8.87 39.85
N SER A 120 -3.61 7.59 40.12
CA SER A 120 -3.65 7.04 41.49
C SER A 120 -2.26 6.90 42.12
N ASN A 121 -1.19 6.78 41.31
CA ASN A 121 0.18 6.86 41.82
C ASN A 121 0.60 8.28 42.22
N LYS A 122 0.06 9.35 41.61
CA LYS A 122 0.39 10.73 42.01
C LYS A 122 -0.13 11.10 43.41
N LEU A 123 -1.20 10.47 43.88
CA LEU A 123 -1.81 10.74 45.19
C LEU A 123 -1.16 9.96 46.34
N LYS A 124 -0.34 8.95 46.06
CA LYS A 124 0.36 8.14 47.09
C LYS A 124 1.73 8.69 47.48
N PHE A 125 2.23 9.69 46.76
CA PHE A 125 3.54 10.31 46.96
C PHE A 125 3.46 11.83 47.15
N ALA A 126 2.30 12.34 47.58
CA ALA A 126 2.06 13.72 48.03
C ALA A 126 1.64 13.68 49.49
#